data_AF-A0A4Y7JIL7-F1
#
_entry.id   AF-A0A4Y7JIL7-F1
#
_cell.length_a   1.000
_cell.length_b   1.000
_cell.length_c   1.000
_cell.angle_alpha   90.00
_cell.angle_beta   90.00
_cell.angle_gamma   90.00
#
_symmetry.space_group_name_H-M   'P 1'
#
loop_
_entity.id
_entity.type
_entity.pdbx_description
1 polymer ?
#
loop_
_entity_poly.entity_id
_entity_poly.type
_entity_poly.pdbx_seq_one_letter_code
_entity_poly.pdbx_strand_id
1 'polypeptide(L)'
;MHITEEIQNENPNMCEYMAPSLDARQDIVVVEVPRLGKEAASKAIKEWGQPKSKITHLVVCTTSGVDMPGADYQLSKLLGLRPSVKRLMMYQQGCFAGGTVMRLAKDLAENNAGARVLVVCSEITAVTFRGPADTHLDSLVGQALFGDGAGAMIIGADPDVSVERPLFQIVSAAQTILPDSHGAIDGHLREVGLTFHLLKDVPGLISKNIEKSLDEAFKPIGITDWNSLFWIAHPGGPAILDQVEAKLGLKEEKLKETPALVFCSSLMR
;
A
#
# COMPACT_ATOMS: atom_id res chain seq x y z
N MET A 1 7.53 -11.45 -8.70
CA MET A 1 8.08 -10.31 -9.45
C MET A 1 7.65 -10.47 -10.90
N HIS A 2 6.99 -9.46 -11.46
CA HIS A 2 6.44 -9.42 -12.81
C HIS A 2 7.49 -8.98 -13.83
N ILE A 3 8.63 -8.44 -13.39
CA ILE A 3 9.83 -8.29 -14.22
C ILE A 3 10.52 -9.65 -14.33
N THR A 4 10.40 -10.28 -15.50
CA THR A 4 11.07 -11.55 -15.85
C THR A 4 12.33 -11.27 -16.68
N GLU A 5 13.19 -12.27 -16.86
CA GLU A 5 14.35 -12.15 -17.76
C GLU A 5 13.93 -11.91 -19.22
N GLU A 6 12.82 -12.51 -19.65
CA GLU A 6 12.22 -12.30 -20.97
C GLU A 6 11.82 -10.82 -21.19
N ILE A 7 11.08 -10.23 -20.24
CA ILE A 7 10.69 -8.81 -20.30
C ILE A 7 11.91 -7.90 -20.33
N GLN A 8 12.97 -8.24 -19.60
CA GLN A 8 14.22 -7.48 -19.59
C GLN A 8 14.93 -7.54 -20.94
N ASN A 9 14.95 -8.71 -21.58
CA ASN A 9 15.55 -8.89 -22.91
C ASN A 9 14.76 -8.13 -23.99
N GLU A 10 13.45 -8.06 -23.87
CA GLU A 10 12.58 -7.29 -24.78
C GLU A 10 12.68 -5.76 -24.52
N ASN A 11 12.99 -5.35 -23.30
CA ASN A 11 13.00 -3.95 -22.87
C ASN A 11 14.34 -3.57 -22.20
N PRO A 12 15.48 -3.60 -22.94
CA PRO A 12 16.80 -3.40 -22.36
C PRO A 12 16.97 -2.03 -21.67
N ASN A 13 16.29 -1.00 -22.15
CA ASN A 13 16.31 0.34 -21.52
C ASN A 13 15.78 0.34 -20.08
N MET A 14 14.92 -0.61 -19.70
CA MET A 14 14.46 -0.74 -18.31
C MET A 14 15.57 -1.23 -17.37
N CYS A 15 16.56 -1.94 -17.91
CA CYS A 15 17.71 -2.49 -17.20
C CYS A 15 18.87 -1.49 -17.14
N GLU A 16 18.87 -0.46 -17.98
CA GLU A 16 19.82 0.64 -17.87
C GLU A 16 19.46 1.56 -16.71
N TYR A 17 20.44 2.28 -16.18
CA TYR A 17 20.26 3.10 -14.99
C TYR A 17 19.29 4.28 -15.23
N MET A 18 19.44 4.99 -16.37
CA MET A 18 18.70 6.23 -16.68
C MET A 18 18.28 6.32 -18.15
N ALA A 19 18.10 5.19 -18.84
CA ALA A 19 17.58 5.22 -20.21
C ALA A 19 16.07 5.47 -20.22
N PRO A 20 15.54 6.21 -21.22
CA PRO A 20 14.11 6.38 -21.41
C PRO A 20 13.40 5.03 -21.51
N SER A 21 12.45 4.81 -20.61
CA SER A 21 11.79 3.51 -20.43
C SER A 21 10.37 3.64 -19.87
N LEU A 22 9.85 4.86 -19.69
CA LEU A 22 8.53 5.08 -19.12
C LEU A 22 7.40 4.39 -19.90
N ASP A 23 7.42 4.44 -21.24
CA ASP A 23 6.38 3.84 -22.07
C ASP A 23 6.32 2.32 -21.89
N ALA A 24 7.46 1.63 -22.01
CA ALA A 24 7.56 0.19 -21.78
C ALA A 24 7.09 -0.21 -20.36
N ARG A 25 7.47 0.59 -19.35
CA ARG A 25 7.02 0.39 -17.97
C ARG A 25 5.51 0.54 -17.86
N GLN A 26 4.94 1.57 -18.49
CA GLN A 26 3.51 1.86 -18.49
C GLN A 26 2.72 0.73 -19.16
N ASP A 27 3.14 0.27 -20.34
CA ASP A 27 2.50 -0.84 -21.07
C ASP A 27 2.36 -2.10 -20.20
N ILE A 28 3.35 -2.36 -19.34
CA ILE A 28 3.30 -3.46 -18.36
C ILE A 28 2.33 -3.13 -17.22
N VAL A 29 2.55 -2.03 -16.50
CA VAL A 29 1.85 -1.80 -15.22
C VAL A 29 0.35 -1.48 -15.39
N VAL A 30 -0.06 -0.84 -16.49
CA VAL A 30 -1.50 -0.54 -16.71
C VAL A 30 -2.35 -1.80 -16.88
N VAL A 31 -1.74 -2.89 -17.34
CA VAL A 31 -2.37 -4.21 -17.45
C VAL A 31 -2.24 -5.00 -16.16
N GLU A 32 -1.03 -5.04 -15.59
CA GLU A 32 -0.71 -5.96 -14.49
C GLU A 32 -1.27 -5.49 -13.14
N VAL A 33 -1.29 -4.19 -12.86
CA VAL A 33 -1.86 -3.63 -11.62
C VAL A 33 -3.32 -4.06 -11.40
N PRO A 34 -4.26 -3.84 -12.33
CA PRO A 34 -5.64 -4.28 -12.15
C PRO A 34 -5.79 -5.79 -12.21
N ARG A 35 -4.93 -6.52 -12.94
CA ARG A 35 -4.93 -8.00 -12.98
C ARG A 35 -4.60 -8.59 -11.61
N LEU A 36 -3.50 -8.16 -11.00
CA LEU A 36 -3.10 -8.60 -9.66
C LEU A 36 -4.10 -8.14 -8.59
N GLY A 37 -4.60 -6.92 -8.71
CA GLY A 37 -5.65 -6.39 -7.83
C GLY A 37 -6.95 -7.20 -7.88
N LYS A 38 -7.33 -7.72 -9.06
CA LYS A 38 -8.49 -8.61 -9.23
C LYS A 38 -8.32 -9.91 -8.47
N GLU A 39 -7.13 -10.51 -8.49
CA GLU A 39 -6.86 -11.75 -7.76
C GLU A 39 -7.05 -11.56 -6.24
N ALA A 40 -6.47 -10.51 -5.67
CA ALA A 40 -6.65 -10.16 -4.26
C ALA A 40 -8.11 -9.85 -3.93
N ALA A 41 -8.77 -9.00 -4.73
CA ALA A 41 -10.17 -8.64 -4.54
C ALA A 41 -11.11 -9.85 -4.61
N SER A 42 -10.84 -10.80 -5.50
CA SER A 42 -11.65 -12.02 -5.63
C SER A 42 -11.56 -12.89 -4.38
N LYS A 43 -10.39 -12.98 -3.75
CA LYS A 43 -10.20 -13.68 -2.47
C LYS A 43 -10.96 -12.98 -1.34
N ALA A 44 -10.83 -11.65 -1.21
CA ALA A 44 -11.53 -10.87 -0.19
C ALA A 44 -13.08 -10.94 -0.35
N ILE A 45 -13.59 -10.87 -1.58
CA ILE A 45 -15.03 -11.02 -1.87
C ILE A 45 -15.51 -12.42 -1.52
N LYS A 46 -14.71 -13.45 -1.82
CA LYS A 46 -15.03 -14.84 -1.48
C LYS A 46 -15.10 -15.04 0.04
N GLU A 47 -14.14 -14.49 0.79
CA GLU A 47 -14.13 -14.54 2.25
C GLU A 47 -15.33 -13.79 2.86
N TRP A 48 -15.69 -12.63 2.30
CA TRP A 48 -16.84 -11.85 2.72
C TRP A 48 -18.18 -12.59 2.53
N GLY A 49 -18.28 -13.48 1.55
CA GLY A 49 -19.40 -14.41 1.41
C GLY A 49 -20.71 -13.81 0.87
N GLN A 50 -20.71 -12.54 0.45
CA GLN A 50 -21.87 -11.84 -0.11
C GLN A 50 -21.70 -11.58 -1.61
N PRO A 51 -22.79 -11.36 -2.37
CA PRO A 51 -22.68 -11.08 -3.80
C PRO A 51 -21.99 -9.74 -4.05
N LYS A 52 -21.10 -9.70 -5.03
CA LYS A 52 -20.41 -8.47 -5.49
C LYS A 52 -21.34 -7.31 -5.86
N SER A 53 -22.60 -7.60 -6.17
CA SER A 53 -23.63 -6.57 -6.40
C SER A 53 -23.95 -5.73 -5.16
N LYS A 54 -23.61 -6.20 -3.95
CA LYS A 54 -23.73 -5.42 -2.71
C LYS A 54 -22.54 -4.47 -2.48
N ILE A 55 -21.47 -4.56 -3.26
CA ILE A 55 -20.38 -3.57 -3.21
C ILE A 55 -20.92 -2.23 -3.71
N THR A 56 -20.68 -1.19 -2.93
CA THR A 56 -21.20 0.16 -3.14
C THR A 56 -20.11 1.14 -3.56
N HIS A 57 -18.90 0.92 -3.06
CA HIS A 57 -17.74 1.77 -3.29
C HIS A 57 -16.54 0.90 -3.65
N LEU A 58 -15.64 1.46 -4.45
CA LEU A 58 -14.35 0.87 -4.80
C LEU A 58 -13.27 1.92 -4.58
N VAL A 59 -12.32 1.64 -3.69
CA VAL A 59 -11.12 2.45 -3.47
C VAL A 59 -9.92 1.66 -3.99
N VAL A 60 -9.21 2.21 -4.97
CA VAL A 60 -8.01 1.57 -5.52
C VAL A 60 -6.80 2.46 -5.25
N CYS A 61 -5.70 1.84 -4.83
CA CYS A 61 -4.42 2.49 -4.64
C CYS A 61 -3.33 1.76 -5.41
N THR A 62 -2.49 2.53 -6.10
CA THR A 62 -1.22 2.06 -6.66
C THR A 62 -0.25 3.24 -6.81
N THR A 63 1.04 2.96 -6.74
CA THR A 63 2.10 3.93 -7.01
C THR A 63 2.44 4.02 -8.51
N SER A 64 1.91 3.09 -9.33
CA SER A 64 2.27 2.92 -10.74
C SER A 64 1.07 3.06 -11.68
N GLY A 65 1.30 3.18 -13.00
CA GLY A 65 0.22 2.95 -13.97
C GLY A 65 -0.86 4.02 -14.03
N VAL A 66 -0.50 5.30 -13.90
CA VAL A 66 -1.47 6.39 -14.10
C VAL A 66 -1.97 6.31 -15.53
N ASP A 67 -3.28 6.16 -15.68
CA ASP A 67 -3.96 6.06 -16.96
C ASP A 67 -5.40 6.59 -16.85
N MET A 68 -6.04 6.83 -18.00
CA MET A 68 -7.43 7.29 -18.09
C MET A 68 -8.16 6.58 -19.23
N PRO A 69 -9.10 5.65 -18.94
CA PRO A 69 -9.62 5.29 -17.61
C PRO A 69 -8.62 4.52 -16.73
N GLY A 70 -8.56 4.86 -15.44
CA GLY A 70 -7.59 4.31 -14.49
C GLY A 70 -7.85 2.88 -14.01
N ALA A 71 -6.98 2.40 -13.12
CA ALA A 71 -7.00 1.04 -12.58
C ALA A 71 -8.31 0.71 -11.86
N ASP A 72 -8.97 1.69 -11.24
CA ASP A 72 -10.29 1.54 -10.63
C ASP A 72 -11.39 1.20 -11.65
N TYR A 73 -11.34 1.79 -12.83
CA TYR A 73 -12.25 1.45 -13.94
C TYR A 73 -11.97 0.02 -14.45
N GLN A 74 -10.70 -0.29 -14.73
CA GLN A 74 -10.31 -1.61 -15.24
C GLN A 74 -10.70 -2.72 -14.26
N LEU A 75 -10.42 -2.52 -12.97
CA LEU A 75 -10.74 -3.46 -11.91
C LEU A 75 -12.26 -3.63 -11.74
N SER A 76 -13.02 -2.54 -11.78
CA SER A 76 -14.49 -2.59 -11.74
C SER A 76 -15.06 -3.44 -12.88
N LYS A 77 -14.51 -3.32 -14.09
CA LYS A 77 -14.90 -4.13 -15.25
C LYS A 77 -14.48 -5.60 -15.08
N LEU A 78 -13.24 -5.86 -14.68
CA LEU A 78 -12.69 -7.21 -14.48
C LEU A 78 -13.44 -8.01 -13.41
N LEU A 79 -13.88 -7.35 -12.35
CA LEU A 79 -14.70 -7.95 -11.29
C LEU A 79 -16.18 -8.01 -11.67
N GLY A 80 -16.62 -7.29 -12.70
CA GLY A 80 -18.02 -7.14 -13.07
C GLY A 80 -18.85 -6.55 -11.94
N LEU A 81 -18.36 -5.45 -11.35
CA LEU A 81 -19.11 -4.66 -10.37
C LEU A 81 -20.24 -3.90 -11.06
N ARG A 82 -21.19 -3.37 -10.26
CA ARG A 82 -22.24 -2.52 -10.80
C ARG A 82 -21.63 -1.26 -11.44
N PRO A 83 -22.11 -0.79 -12.60
CA PRO A 83 -21.65 0.47 -13.20
C PRO A 83 -21.81 1.69 -12.29
N SER A 84 -22.74 1.62 -11.33
CA SER A 84 -23.01 2.67 -10.33
C SER A 84 -22.10 2.61 -9.10
N VAL A 85 -21.11 1.71 -9.04
CA VAL A 85 -20.13 1.68 -7.95
C VAL A 85 -19.40 3.03 -7.89
N LYS A 86 -19.36 3.63 -6.70
CA LYS A 86 -18.66 4.90 -6.49
C LYS A 86 -17.18 4.62 -6.35
N ARG A 87 -16.39 5.11 -7.30
CA ARG A 87 -14.95 4.81 -7.37
C ARG A 87 -14.11 5.97 -6.85
N LEU A 88 -13.01 5.64 -6.18
CA LEU A 88 -11.96 6.58 -5.85
C LEU A 88 -10.61 5.94 -6.19
N MET A 89 -9.87 6.60 -7.08
CA MET A 89 -8.56 6.17 -7.55
C MET A 89 -7.47 7.01 -6.88
N MET A 90 -6.56 6.38 -6.15
CA MET A 90 -5.41 7.00 -5.52
C MET A 90 -4.12 6.57 -6.21
N TYR A 91 -3.57 7.47 -7.02
CA TYR A 91 -2.29 7.27 -7.67
C TYR A 91 -1.15 7.94 -6.89
N GLN A 92 0.03 7.33 -6.93
CA GLN A 92 1.31 7.94 -6.49
C GLN A 92 1.32 8.43 -5.04
N GLN A 93 0.62 7.74 -4.14
CA GLN A 93 0.62 8.07 -2.71
C GLN A 93 1.82 7.45 -1.97
N GLY A 94 2.42 6.38 -2.49
CA GLY A 94 3.56 5.71 -1.89
C GLY A 94 3.20 4.84 -0.67
N CYS A 95 4.21 4.50 0.13
CA CYS A 95 4.14 3.43 1.12
C CYS A 95 3.14 3.65 2.27
N PHE A 96 2.75 4.89 2.58
CA PHE A 96 1.77 5.19 3.62
C PHE A 96 0.31 5.00 3.16
N ALA A 97 0.09 4.70 1.88
CA ALA A 97 -1.24 4.66 1.29
C ALA A 97 -2.13 3.55 1.86
N GLY A 98 -1.55 2.48 2.42
CA GLY A 98 -2.29 1.45 3.17
C GLY A 98 -3.11 2.03 4.33
N GLY A 99 -2.53 2.96 5.11
CA GLY A 99 -3.28 3.69 6.14
C GLY A 99 -4.31 4.65 5.56
N THR A 100 -3.97 5.28 4.43
CA THR A 100 -4.82 6.26 3.74
C THR A 100 -6.10 5.63 3.19
N VAL A 101 -6.01 4.45 2.54
CA VAL A 101 -7.18 3.74 2.03
C VAL A 101 -8.11 3.32 3.17
N MET A 102 -7.58 2.92 4.32
CA MET A 102 -8.38 2.55 5.49
C MET A 102 -9.09 3.76 6.09
N ARG A 103 -8.38 4.89 6.23
CA ARG A 103 -8.97 6.17 6.69
C ARG A 103 -10.13 6.60 5.80
N LEU A 104 -9.92 6.58 4.49
CA LEU A 104 -10.96 6.95 3.52
C LEU A 104 -12.14 5.96 3.55
N ALA A 105 -11.86 4.66 3.58
CA ALA A 105 -12.90 3.64 3.59
C ALA A 105 -13.75 3.68 4.87
N LYS A 106 -13.16 4.05 6.02
CA LYS A 106 -13.89 4.32 7.27
C LYS A 106 -14.96 5.38 7.05
N ASP A 107 -14.57 6.57 6.57
CA ASP A 107 -15.50 7.68 6.35
C ASP A 107 -16.59 7.30 5.33
N LEU A 108 -16.23 6.62 4.25
CA LEU A 108 -17.18 6.15 3.23
C LEU A 108 -18.19 5.14 3.80
N ALA A 109 -17.72 4.19 4.61
CA ALA A 109 -18.54 3.15 5.20
C ALA A 109 -19.49 3.69 6.27
N GLU A 110 -19.00 4.56 7.17
CA GLU A 110 -19.78 5.10 8.29
C GLU A 110 -20.80 6.17 7.83
N ASN A 111 -20.48 6.93 6.79
CA ASN A 111 -21.35 8.00 6.29
C ASN A 111 -22.42 7.52 5.29
N ASN A 112 -22.44 6.24 4.92
CA ASN A 112 -23.39 5.69 3.95
C ASN A 112 -24.01 4.39 4.47
N ALA A 113 -25.30 4.44 4.82
CA ALA A 113 -26.03 3.28 5.34
C ALA A 113 -25.94 2.07 4.39
N GLY A 114 -25.55 0.90 4.95
CA GLY A 114 -25.38 -0.34 4.20
C GLY A 114 -24.20 -0.36 3.21
N ALA A 115 -23.28 0.61 3.29
CA ALA A 115 -22.12 0.64 2.43
C ALA A 115 -21.18 -0.54 2.70
N ARG A 116 -20.68 -1.09 1.59
CA ARG A 116 -19.58 -2.05 1.52
C ARG A 116 -18.58 -1.51 0.54
N VAL A 117 -17.40 -1.18 1.06
CA VAL A 117 -16.28 -0.56 0.35
C VAL A 117 -15.26 -1.64 0.06
N LEU A 118 -15.07 -1.95 -1.22
CA LEU A 118 -13.94 -2.77 -1.65
C LEU A 118 -12.72 -1.87 -1.74
N VAL A 119 -11.70 -2.16 -0.94
CA VAL A 119 -10.39 -1.50 -0.98
C VAL A 119 -9.40 -2.44 -1.64
N VAL A 120 -8.61 -1.94 -2.59
CA VAL A 120 -7.56 -2.70 -3.27
C VAL A 120 -6.29 -1.87 -3.38
N CYS A 121 -5.19 -2.37 -2.83
CA CYS A 121 -3.85 -1.85 -3.07
C CYS A 121 -3.13 -2.85 -3.98
N SER A 122 -2.54 -2.40 -5.08
CA SER A 122 -1.82 -3.26 -6.02
C SER A 122 -0.56 -2.55 -6.51
N GLU A 123 0.60 -3.12 -6.19
CA GLU A 123 1.91 -2.51 -6.44
C GLU A 123 2.76 -3.44 -7.31
N ILE A 124 3.38 -2.86 -8.34
CA ILE A 124 4.25 -3.53 -9.29
C ILE A 124 5.55 -2.72 -9.42
N THR A 125 6.70 -3.33 -9.12
CA THR A 125 8.02 -2.68 -9.09
C THR A 125 8.59 -2.39 -10.47
N ALA A 126 7.93 -2.84 -11.54
CA ALA A 126 8.32 -2.52 -12.92
C ALA A 126 8.48 -1.01 -13.14
N VAL A 127 7.72 -0.17 -12.43
CA VAL A 127 7.84 1.29 -12.52
C VAL A 127 9.15 1.84 -11.91
N THR A 128 9.73 1.14 -10.93
CA THR A 128 10.93 1.56 -10.18
C THR A 128 12.19 0.74 -10.48
N PHE A 129 12.06 -0.39 -11.17
CA PHE A 129 13.18 -1.29 -11.49
C PHE A 129 14.23 -0.59 -12.37
N ARG A 130 15.52 -0.71 -12.07
CA ARG A 130 16.58 -0.14 -12.92
C ARG A 130 17.93 -0.77 -12.66
N GLY A 131 18.84 -0.59 -13.61
CA GLY A 131 20.25 -0.94 -13.44
C GLY A 131 20.95 -0.16 -12.32
N PRO A 132 22.04 -0.71 -11.76
CA PRO A 132 22.81 -0.07 -10.70
C PRO A 132 23.62 1.12 -11.22
N ALA A 133 23.96 2.05 -10.32
CA ALA A 133 24.98 3.08 -10.53
C ALA A 133 25.70 3.39 -9.23
N ASP A 134 27.04 3.51 -9.28
CA ASP A 134 27.88 3.78 -8.10
C ASP A 134 27.55 5.11 -7.42
N THR A 135 26.94 6.04 -8.15
CA THR A 135 26.56 7.37 -7.68
C THR A 135 25.20 7.43 -6.98
N HIS A 136 24.41 6.34 -6.98
CA HIS A 136 23.02 6.35 -6.51
C HIS A 136 22.69 5.10 -5.66
N LEU A 137 23.36 5.01 -4.50
CA LEU A 137 23.29 3.86 -3.59
C LEU A 137 21.91 3.65 -2.95
N ASP A 138 21.16 4.72 -2.70
CA ASP A 138 19.77 4.65 -2.23
C ASP A 138 18.86 3.96 -3.25
N SER A 139 19.13 4.06 -4.55
CA SER A 139 18.41 3.28 -5.55
C SER A 139 18.62 1.77 -5.37
N LEU A 140 19.83 1.33 -5.03
CA LEU A 140 20.11 -0.08 -4.73
C LEU A 140 19.34 -0.57 -3.51
N VAL A 141 19.21 0.29 -2.48
CA VAL A 141 18.41 -0.04 -1.30
C VAL A 141 16.96 -0.34 -1.69
N GLY A 142 16.33 0.50 -2.52
CA GLY A 142 14.97 0.20 -2.98
C GLY A 142 14.87 -1.01 -3.91
N GLN A 143 15.88 -1.28 -4.76
CA GLN A 143 15.90 -2.54 -5.54
C GLN A 143 15.94 -3.79 -4.66
N ALA A 144 16.56 -3.70 -3.47
CA ALA A 144 16.63 -4.81 -2.51
C ALA A 144 15.36 -4.95 -1.66
N LEU A 145 14.57 -3.87 -1.49
CA LEU A 145 13.42 -3.84 -0.58
C LEU A 145 12.08 -4.00 -1.30
N PHE A 146 11.90 -3.43 -2.48
CA PHE A 146 10.60 -3.38 -3.14
C PHE A 146 10.24 -4.70 -3.80
N GLY A 147 8.98 -5.11 -3.63
CA GLY A 147 8.41 -6.29 -4.25
C GLY A 147 6.99 -6.05 -4.74
N ASP A 148 6.54 -6.92 -5.63
CA ASP A 148 5.17 -6.86 -6.15
C ASP A 148 4.19 -7.52 -5.20
N GLY A 149 3.01 -6.95 -5.09
CA GLY A 149 1.94 -7.54 -4.28
C GLY A 149 0.63 -6.78 -4.42
N ALA A 150 -0.47 -7.48 -4.13
CA ALA A 150 -1.76 -6.84 -3.97
C ALA A 150 -2.49 -7.33 -2.70
N GLY A 151 -3.11 -6.39 -2.00
CA GLY A 151 -3.98 -6.63 -0.86
C GLY A 151 -5.36 -6.08 -1.13
N ALA A 152 -6.39 -6.77 -0.65
CA ALA A 152 -7.77 -6.31 -0.77
C ALA A 152 -8.56 -6.55 0.51
N MET A 153 -9.49 -5.66 0.81
CA MET A 153 -10.33 -5.70 2.00
C MET A 153 -11.77 -5.28 1.66
N ILE A 154 -12.74 -5.84 2.37
CA ILE A 154 -14.11 -5.34 2.41
C ILE A 154 -14.32 -4.61 3.74
N ILE A 155 -14.63 -3.32 3.66
CA ILE A 155 -14.87 -2.46 4.83
C ILE A 155 -16.33 -2.01 4.81
N GLY A 156 -16.99 -2.07 5.96
CA GLY A 156 -18.39 -1.67 6.12
C GLY A 156 -18.72 -1.39 7.57
N ALA A 157 -19.81 -0.65 7.80
CA ALA A 157 -20.45 -0.49 9.09
C ALA A 157 -21.65 -1.44 9.21
N ASP A 158 -22.11 -1.67 10.44
CA ASP A 158 -23.28 -2.49 10.78
C ASP A 158 -23.25 -3.88 10.10
N PRO A 159 -22.37 -4.79 10.58
CA PRO A 159 -22.21 -6.09 9.95
C PRO A 159 -23.45 -6.97 10.14
N ASP A 160 -23.86 -7.67 9.08
CA ASP A 160 -24.83 -8.76 9.17
C ASP A 160 -24.12 -10.01 9.68
N VAL A 161 -24.11 -10.18 11.01
CA VAL A 161 -23.40 -11.26 11.71
C VAL A 161 -23.91 -12.67 11.37
N SER A 162 -25.00 -12.81 10.61
CA SER A 162 -25.44 -14.11 10.10
C SER A 162 -24.55 -14.64 8.95
N VAL A 163 -23.85 -13.74 8.25
CA VAL A 163 -22.98 -14.09 7.11
C VAL A 163 -21.60 -13.46 7.25
N GLU A 164 -21.52 -12.21 7.69
CA GLU A 164 -20.29 -11.44 7.79
C GLU A 164 -19.56 -11.73 9.11
N ARG A 165 -18.23 -11.81 9.03
CA ARG A 165 -17.36 -12.07 10.19
C ARG A 165 -16.39 -10.90 10.35
N PRO A 166 -16.71 -9.92 11.22
CA PRO A 166 -15.80 -8.79 11.47
C PRO A 166 -14.44 -9.28 11.97
N LEU A 167 -13.36 -8.84 11.32
CA LEU A 167 -11.98 -9.18 11.73
C LEU A 167 -11.38 -8.10 12.64
N PHE A 168 -11.57 -6.83 12.27
CA PHE A 168 -11.07 -5.66 12.98
C PHE A 168 -12.09 -4.52 12.92
N GLN A 169 -11.98 -3.59 13.85
CA GLN A 169 -12.72 -2.33 13.85
C GLN A 169 -11.75 -1.15 13.70
N ILE A 170 -12.03 -0.25 12.75
CA ILE A 170 -11.27 0.98 12.58
C ILE A 170 -11.86 2.03 13.51
N VAL A 171 -11.33 2.13 14.73
CA VAL A 171 -11.85 3.06 15.75
C VAL A 171 -11.56 4.52 15.38
N SER A 172 -10.30 4.80 15.03
CA SER A 172 -9.84 6.11 14.58
C SER A 172 -8.84 5.97 13.45
N ALA A 173 -8.62 7.05 12.71
CA ALA A 173 -7.59 7.14 11.70
C ALA A 173 -7.02 8.56 11.69
N ALA A 174 -5.71 8.68 11.81
CA ALA A 174 -5.00 9.96 11.88
C ALA A 174 -3.88 10.01 10.83
N GLN A 175 -3.46 11.22 10.49
CA GLN A 175 -2.33 11.46 9.59
C GLN A 175 -1.59 12.69 10.08
N THR A 176 -0.26 12.65 9.99
CA THR A 176 0.61 13.77 10.30
C THR A 176 1.74 13.86 9.29
N ILE A 177 2.34 15.05 9.17
CA ILE A 177 3.55 15.30 8.39
C ILE A 177 4.64 15.64 9.39
N LEU A 178 5.77 14.94 9.30
CA LEU A 178 6.86 15.16 10.24
C LEU A 178 7.52 16.52 9.99
N PRO A 179 7.84 17.29 11.04
CA PRO A 179 8.60 18.53 10.87
C PRO A 179 10.00 18.21 10.34
N ASP A 180 10.53 19.11 9.50
CA ASP A 180 11.88 19.03 8.94
C ASP A 180 12.18 17.72 8.16
N SER A 181 11.16 17.06 7.62
CA SER A 181 11.30 15.81 6.86
C SER A 181 11.22 15.98 5.34
N HIS A 182 11.28 17.23 4.84
CA HIS A 182 11.22 17.50 3.41
C HIS A 182 12.40 16.84 2.69
N GLY A 183 12.13 16.15 1.59
CA GLY A 183 13.13 15.42 0.82
C GLY A 183 13.64 14.12 1.47
N ALA A 184 13.09 13.72 2.63
CA ALA A 184 13.51 12.48 3.30
C ALA A 184 13.16 11.24 2.48
N ILE A 185 11.99 11.25 1.84
CA ILE A 185 11.52 10.22 0.92
C ILE A 185 10.87 10.96 -0.25
N ASP A 186 11.52 10.93 -1.41
CA ASP A 186 11.00 11.55 -2.63
C ASP A 186 10.83 10.53 -3.74
N GLY A 187 9.81 10.75 -4.56
CA GLY A 187 9.57 10.04 -5.81
C GLY A 187 9.41 11.03 -6.95
N HIS A 188 10.09 10.79 -8.06
CA HIS A 188 9.97 11.61 -9.27
C HIS A 188 9.70 10.72 -10.48
N LEU A 189 8.52 10.89 -11.07
CA LEU A 189 8.17 10.27 -12.34
C LEU A 189 8.84 11.06 -13.48
N ARG A 190 9.64 10.35 -14.28
CA ARG A 190 10.42 10.90 -15.39
C ARG A 190 10.31 9.97 -16.60
N GLU A 191 10.87 10.39 -17.73
CA GLU A 191 10.97 9.56 -18.96
C GLU A 191 11.68 8.22 -18.72
N VAL A 192 12.50 8.14 -17.67
CA VAL A 192 13.24 6.94 -17.25
C VAL A 192 12.46 6.04 -16.27
N GLY A 193 11.19 6.36 -16.00
CA GLY A 193 10.37 5.71 -14.98
C GLY A 193 10.31 6.49 -13.66
N LEU A 194 9.89 5.81 -12.58
CA LEU A 194 9.77 6.41 -11.25
C LEU A 194 11.09 6.29 -10.48
N THR A 195 11.85 7.37 -10.46
CA THR A 195 13.05 7.50 -9.61
C THR A 195 12.64 7.78 -8.17
N PHE A 196 13.36 7.24 -7.20
CA PHE A 196 13.12 7.48 -5.79
C PHE A 196 14.43 7.84 -5.09
N HIS A 197 14.32 8.68 -4.07
CA HIS A 197 15.42 9.12 -3.23
C HIS A 197 15.09 8.89 -1.77
N LEU A 198 16.06 8.36 -1.03
CA LEU A 198 15.91 8.06 0.40
C LEU A 198 17.08 8.67 1.16
N LEU A 199 16.78 9.59 2.08
CA LEU A 199 17.79 10.05 3.02
C LEU A 199 18.17 8.89 3.95
N LYS A 200 19.47 8.77 4.26
CA LYS A 200 19.99 7.72 5.15
C LYS A 200 19.34 7.73 6.53
N ASP A 201 18.92 8.90 7.01
CA ASP A 201 18.36 9.10 8.35
C ASP A 201 16.82 9.05 8.42
N VAL A 202 16.15 8.47 7.42
CA VAL A 202 14.70 8.20 7.49
C VAL A 202 14.31 7.42 8.76
N PRO A 203 15.03 6.35 9.18
CA PRO A 203 14.72 5.65 10.43
C PRO A 203 14.78 6.57 11.67
N GLY A 204 15.80 7.43 11.76
CA GLY A 204 15.95 8.38 12.87
C GLY A 204 14.86 9.43 12.90
N LEU A 205 14.46 9.95 11.74
CA LEU A 205 13.33 10.87 11.61
C LEU A 205 12.01 10.26 12.09
N ILE A 206 11.72 9.01 11.70
CA ILE A 206 10.50 8.31 12.13
C ILE A 206 10.55 8.05 13.64
N SER A 207 11.65 7.47 14.13
CA SER A 207 11.84 7.16 15.55
C SER A 207 11.72 8.40 16.44
N LYS A 208 12.28 9.54 16.02
CA LYS A 208 12.18 10.80 16.78
C LYS A 208 10.73 11.27 16.96
N ASN A 209 9.82 10.97 16.03
CA ASN A 209 8.47 11.54 15.99
C ASN A 209 7.34 10.54 16.27
N ILE A 210 7.62 9.23 16.33
CA ILE A 210 6.59 8.20 16.44
C ILE A 210 5.79 8.30 17.74
N GLU A 211 6.44 8.58 18.87
CA GLU A 211 5.80 8.69 20.19
C GLU A 211 4.77 9.82 20.21
N LYS A 212 5.12 11.00 19.69
CA LYS A 212 4.18 12.13 19.55
C LYS A 212 2.98 11.76 18.67
N SER A 213 3.23 11.07 17.57
CA SER A 213 2.15 10.64 16.65
C SER A 213 1.19 9.67 17.32
N LEU A 214 1.71 8.75 18.14
CA LEU A 214 0.89 7.82 18.92
C LEU A 214 0.13 8.54 20.02
N ASP A 215 0.76 9.43 20.76
CA ASP A 215 0.10 10.24 21.78
C ASP A 215 -1.08 11.01 21.18
N GLU A 216 -0.90 11.68 20.05
CA GLU A 216 -1.98 12.41 19.38
C GLU A 216 -3.13 11.49 18.94
N ALA A 217 -2.82 10.28 18.44
CA ALA A 217 -3.81 9.33 17.97
C ALA A 217 -4.56 8.59 19.11
N PHE A 218 -3.88 8.27 20.21
CA PHE A 218 -4.39 7.41 21.27
C PHE A 218 -4.84 8.16 22.53
N LYS A 219 -4.41 9.41 22.73
CA LYS A 219 -4.86 10.25 23.86
C LYS A 219 -6.39 10.37 23.96
N PRO A 220 -7.17 10.53 22.87
CA PRO A 220 -8.63 10.57 22.95
C PRO A 220 -9.27 9.28 23.49
N ILE A 221 -8.59 8.14 23.37
CA ILE A 221 -9.07 6.82 23.80
C ILE A 221 -8.35 6.30 25.06
N GLY A 222 -7.51 7.12 25.68
CA GLY A 222 -6.91 6.86 26.99
C GLY A 222 -5.82 5.79 27.02
N ILE A 223 -5.27 5.40 25.86
CA ILE A 223 -4.21 4.39 25.79
C ILE A 223 -2.84 5.08 25.87
N THR A 224 -2.00 4.62 26.78
CA THR A 224 -0.64 5.14 27.02
C THR A 224 0.42 4.04 27.07
N ASP A 225 0.03 2.77 27.24
CA ASP A 225 0.94 1.63 27.17
C ASP A 225 0.95 1.02 25.77
N TRP A 226 1.99 1.31 25.00
CA TRP A 226 2.18 0.80 23.63
C TRP A 226 2.32 -0.74 23.57
N ASN A 227 2.73 -1.38 24.67
CA ASN A 227 2.83 -2.84 24.75
C ASN A 227 1.50 -3.52 25.00
N SER A 228 0.44 -2.78 25.36
CA SER A 228 -0.92 -3.30 25.47
C SER A 228 -1.60 -3.50 24.10
N LEU A 229 -1.12 -2.81 23.06
CA LEU A 229 -1.69 -2.81 21.71
C LEU A 229 -1.12 -3.92 20.83
N PHE A 230 -1.88 -4.54 19.94
CA PHE A 230 -1.26 -5.27 18.82
C PHE A 230 -0.68 -4.26 17.81
N TRP A 231 0.36 -4.67 17.08
CA TRP A 231 1.10 -3.78 16.17
C TRP A 231 1.07 -4.28 14.74
N ILE A 232 0.80 -3.36 13.82
CA ILE A 232 1.00 -3.53 12.38
C ILE A 232 1.76 -2.29 11.92
N ALA A 233 3.06 -2.43 11.73
CA ALA A 233 3.89 -1.37 11.16
C ALA A 233 4.13 -1.63 9.67
N HIS A 234 4.30 -0.60 8.86
CA HIS A 234 4.75 -0.82 7.49
C HIS A 234 6.25 -1.17 7.51
N PRO A 235 6.67 -2.35 7.00
CA PRO A 235 8.07 -2.79 7.00
C PRO A 235 8.84 -2.17 5.84
N GLY A 236 8.86 -0.82 5.76
CA GLY A 236 9.56 -0.10 4.69
C GLY A 236 11.07 -0.33 4.69
N GLY A 237 11.64 -0.75 5.82
CA GLY A 237 13.00 -1.22 5.97
C GLY A 237 13.26 -1.72 7.40
N PRO A 238 14.15 -2.71 7.59
CA PRO A 238 14.39 -3.30 8.91
C PRO A 238 14.83 -2.27 9.95
N ALA A 239 15.71 -1.34 9.56
CA ALA A 239 16.20 -0.28 10.44
C ALA A 239 15.08 0.64 10.98
N ILE A 240 13.98 0.80 10.26
CA ILE A 240 12.83 1.59 10.74
C ILE A 240 12.15 0.84 11.89
N LEU A 241 11.90 -0.46 11.71
CA LEU A 241 11.27 -1.30 12.73
C LEU A 241 12.13 -1.38 13.98
N ASP A 242 13.43 -1.64 13.82
CA ASP A 242 14.39 -1.73 14.94
C ASP A 242 14.40 -0.43 15.77
N GLN A 243 14.41 0.73 15.12
CA GLN A 243 14.44 2.01 15.82
C GLN A 243 13.09 2.40 16.43
N VAL A 244 11.96 1.96 15.85
CA VAL A 244 10.64 2.15 16.46
C VAL A 244 10.47 1.26 17.68
N GLU A 245 10.88 -0.01 17.59
CA GLU A 245 10.89 -0.96 18.71
C GLU A 245 11.71 -0.42 19.89
N ALA A 246 12.95 -0.01 19.62
CA ALA A 246 13.86 0.52 20.63
C ALA A 246 13.34 1.82 21.25
N LYS A 247 12.78 2.72 20.44
CA LYS A 247 12.29 4.04 20.91
C LYS A 247 11.09 3.93 21.83
N LEU A 248 10.15 3.06 21.48
CA LEU A 248 8.89 2.88 22.23
C LEU A 248 9.01 1.84 23.35
N GLY A 249 10.16 1.16 23.46
CA GLY A 249 10.36 0.06 24.39
C GLY A 249 9.37 -1.08 24.15
N LEU A 250 9.10 -1.39 22.87
CA LEU A 250 8.20 -2.49 22.53
C LEU A 250 8.88 -3.82 22.88
N LYS A 251 8.08 -4.78 23.32
CA LYS A 251 8.54 -6.16 23.46
C LYS A 251 8.82 -6.76 22.07
N GLU A 252 9.79 -7.67 21.99
CA GLU A 252 10.24 -8.26 20.73
C GLU A 252 9.07 -8.91 19.94
N GLU A 253 8.07 -9.46 20.64
CA GLU A 253 6.91 -10.08 20.00
C GLU A 253 5.97 -9.09 19.29
N LYS A 254 6.03 -7.79 19.58
CA LYS A 254 5.06 -6.81 19.05
C LYS A 254 5.16 -6.68 17.54
N LEU A 255 6.37 -6.73 16.98
CA LEU A 255 6.61 -6.55 15.54
C LEU A 255 6.83 -7.86 14.77
N LYS A 256 6.77 -9.03 15.43
CA LYS A 256 7.02 -10.33 14.77
C LYS A 256 6.09 -10.65 13.61
N GLU A 257 4.83 -10.25 13.71
CA GLU A 257 3.83 -10.49 12.65
C GLU A 257 3.87 -9.44 11.53
N THR A 258 4.61 -8.34 11.71
CA THR A 258 4.68 -7.25 10.73
C THR A 258 5.26 -7.71 9.39
N PRO A 259 6.39 -8.45 9.33
CA PRO A 259 6.88 -9.03 8.08
C PRO A 259 5.88 -10.02 7.45
N ALA A 260 5.23 -10.87 8.26
CA ALA A 260 4.31 -11.91 7.78
C ALA A 260 3.04 -11.34 7.13
N LEU A 261 2.49 -10.23 7.66
CA LEU A 261 1.30 -9.58 7.12
C LEU A 261 1.54 -8.88 5.78
N VAL A 262 2.76 -8.40 5.52
CA VAL A 262 3.15 -7.83 4.21
C VAL A 262 3.45 -8.92 3.18
N PHE A 263 3.99 -10.05 3.63
CA PHE A 263 4.24 -11.19 2.75
C PHE A 263 2.99 -12.01 2.42
N CYS A 264 1.92 -11.95 3.22
CA CYS A 264 0.68 -12.70 2.96
C CYS A 264 -0.06 -12.24 1.69
N SER A 265 0.20 -11.03 1.16
CA SER A 265 -0.23 -10.62 -0.19
C SER A 265 0.59 -11.23 -1.34
N SER A 266 1.80 -11.72 -1.07
CA SER A 266 2.75 -12.27 -2.07
C SER A 266 3.02 -13.77 -1.95
N LEU A 267 2.68 -14.41 -0.82
CA LEU A 267 2.99 -15.81 -0.51
C LEU A 267 1.76 -16.75 -0.42
N MET A 268 0.57 -16.31 -0.85
CA MET A 268 -0.49 -17.27 -1.18
C MET A 268 -0.23 -17.95 -2.53
N ARG A 269 0.80 -18.81 -2.56
CA ARG A 269 0.93 -19.93 -3.51
C ARG A 269 0.66 -21.23 -2.77
#